data_AF-A0A5J9SI98-F1
#
_entry.id   AF-A0A5J9SI98-F1
#
_cell.length_a   1.000
_cell.length_b   1.000
_cell.length_c   1.000
_cell.angle_alpha   90.00
_cell.angle_beta   90.00
_cell.angle_gamma   90.00
#
_symmetry.space_group_name_H-M   'P 1'
#
loop_
_entity.id
_entity.type
_entity.pdbx_description
1 polymer ?
#
loop_
_entity_poly.entity_id
_entity_poly.type
_entity_poly.pdbx_seq_one_letter_code
_entity_poly.pdbx_strand_id
1 'polypeptide(L)'
;MGDKVMLIVAEHDDKLVAGALNLIGGDTLFGRLWGCLPEVYFPNLHFEACYYQAIEAAIELSLSKVEAGAQGEHKIQRGYLPVTTYSCHYFSDPGFAAAIGNFLARETAQVKHVIKVLHDSGPYKEDILKEFAPQQD
;
A
#
# COMPACT_ATOMS: atom_id res chain seq x y z
N MET A 1 -15.57 1.98 15.95
CA MET A 1 -15.14 1.97 14.53
C MET A 1 -15.06 3.36 13.93
N GLY A 2 -15.67 4.40 14.51
CA GLY A 2 -15.70 5.77 13.97
C GLY A 2 -14.31 6.31 13.60
N ASP A 3 -13.45 6.54 14.59
CA ASP A 3 -12.10 7.12 14.38
C ASP A 3 -11.13 6.18 13.62
N LYS A 4 -11.60 5.01 13.18
CA LYS A 4 -10.84 4.03 12.40
C LYS A 4 -11.27 3.98 10.93
N VAL A 5 -12.19 4.84 10.52
CA VAL A 5 -12.64 4.97 9.14
C VAL A 5 -12.33 6.38 8.68
N MET A 6 -11.61 6.50 7.57
CA MET A 6 -11.24 7.78 6.98
C MET A 6 -11.76 7.85 5.55
N LEU A 7 -12.45 8.95 5.23
CA LEU A 7 -12.94 9.22 3.89
C LEU A 7 -12.23 10.46 3.36
N ILE A 8 -11.48 10.29 2.27
CA ILE A 8 -10.98 11.40 1.47
C ILE A 8 -12.07 11.69 0.45
N VAL A 9 -12.56 12.93 0.40
CA VAL A 9 -13.59 13.36 -0.56
C VAL A 9 -13.04 14.42 -1.49
N ALA A 10 -13.43 14.35 -2.75
CA ALA A 10 -13.15 15.39 -3.72
C ALA A 10 -14.42 16.21 -3.95
N GLU A 11 -14.25 17.53 -3.98
CA GLU A 11 -15.33 18.49 -4.17
C GLU A 11 -15.04 19.37 -5.39
N HIS A 12 -16.08 19.64 -6.18
CA HIS A 12 -16.04 20.57 -7.29
C HIS A 12 -17.35 21.38 -7.29
N ASP A 13 -17.24 22.71 -7.30
CA ASP A 13 -18.38 23.63 -7.22
C ASP A 13 -19.35 23.27 -6.07
N ASP A 14 -18.82 23.11 -4.85
CA ASP A 14 -19.54 22.75 -3.62
C ASP A 14 -20.29 21.41 -3.68
N LYS A 15 -19.92 20.53 -4.63
CA LYS A 15 -20.51 19.19 -4.80
C LYS A 15 -19.45 18.11 -4.64
N LEU A 16 -19.78 17.09 -3.86
CA LEU A 16 -18.95 15.88 -3.77
C LEU A 16 -18.98 15.14 -5.10
N VAL A 17 -17.81 14.92 -5.66
CA VAL A 17 -17.64 14.30 -6.99
C VAL A 17 -16.94 12.95 -6.95
N ALA A 18 -16.16 12.69 -5.90
CA ALA A 18 -15.47 11.42 -5.71
C ALA A 18 -15.11 11.17 -4.23
N GLY A 19 -14.72 9.94 -3.93
CA GLY A 19 -14.19 9.62 -2.60
C GLY A 19 -13.34 8.34 -2.56
N ALA A 20 -12.38 8.34 -1.64
CA ALA A 20 -11.53 7.20 -1.30
C ALA A 20 -11.78 6.80 0.16
N LEU A 21 -12.21 5.55 0.37
CA LEU A 21 -12.40 4.95 1.68
C LEU A 21 -11.10 4.29 2.15
N ASN A 22 -10.69 4.65 3.35
CA ASN A 22 -9.54 4.12 4.05
C ASN A 22 -9.94 3.61 5.44
N LEU A 23 -9.21 2.62 5.95
CA LEU A 23 -9.32 2.13 7.31
C LEU A 23 -8.01 2.36 8.06
N ILE A 24 -8.10 2.75 9.32
CA ILE A 24 -6.93 2.95 10.20
C ILE A 24 -6.86 1.79 11.18
N GLY A 25 -5.72 1.09 11.19
CA GLY A 25 -5.45 -0.04 12.06
C GLY A 25 -4.03 0.00 12.60
N GLY A 26 -3.89 0.04 13.93
CA GLY A 26 -2.58 0.20 14.56
C GLY A 26 -1.98 1.55 14.15
N ASP A 27 -0.78 1.49 13.58
CA ASP A 27 -0.01 2.60 13.02
C ASP A 27 -0.09 2.68 11.48
N THR A 28 -1.05 1.98 10.88
CA THR A 28 -1.13 1.82 9.42
C THR A 28 -2.47 2.32 8.87
N LEU A 29 -2.40 3.06 7.76
CA LEU A 29 -3.55 3.47 6.95
C LEU A 29 -3.73 2.54 5.76
N PHE A 30 -4.93 2.01 5.57
CA PHE A 30 -5.22 1.02 4.54
C PHE A 30 -6.25 1.54 3.54
N GLY A 31 -5.85 1.71 2.28
CA GLY A 31 -6.78 1.98 1.18
C GLY A 31 -7.73 0.80 0.93
N ARG A 32 -9.01 1.10 0.67
CA ARG A 32 -10.04 0.08 0.42
C ARG A 32 -10.81 0.30 -0.85
N LEU A 33 -11.55 1.40 -0.94
CA LEU A 33 -12.45 1.66 -2.06
C LEU A 33 -12.18 3.03 -2.64
N TRP A 34 -12.37 3.14 -3.95
CA TRP A 34 -12.35 4.39 -4.69
C TRP A 34 -13.61 4.46 -5.55
N GLY A 35 -14.20 5.63 -5.67
CA GLY A 35 -15.28 5.88 -6.61
C GLY A 35 -15.38 7.35 -6.98
N CYS A 36 -15.92 7.60 -8.17
CA CYS A 36 -16.32 8.92 -8.64
C CYS A 36 -17.72 8.82 -9.23
N LEU A 37 -18.41 9.96 -9.31
CA LEU A 37 -19.70 10.02 -10.00
C LEU A 37 -19.51 9.71 -11.50
N PRO A 38 -20.47 9.01 -12.15
CA PRO A 38 -20.31 8.56 -13.54
C PRO A 38 -20.01 9.68 -14.55
N GLU A 39 -20.55 10.87 -14.32
CA GLU A 39 -20.42 12.02 -15.21
C GLU A 39 -19.16 12.86 -14.93
N VAL A 40 -18.38 12.48 -13.91
CA VAL A 40 -17.20 13.21 -13.46
C VAL A 40 -15.94 12.59 -14.06
N TYR A 41 -15.17 13.41 -14.76
CA TYR A 41 -13.81 13.05 -15.19
C TYR A 41 -12.82 14.17 -14.86
N PHE A 42 -11.95 13.89 -13.90
CA PHE A 42 -10.80 14.71 -13.57
C PHE A 42 -9.52 13.89 -13.77
N PRO A 43 -8.61 14.32 -14.65
CA PRO A 43 -7.35 13.62 -14.87
C PRO A 43 -6.62 13.41 -13.54
N ASN A 44 -6.13 12.19 -13.31
CA ASN A 44 -5.34 11.81 -12.13
C ASN A 44 -6.05 11.89 -10.76
N LEU A 45 -7.36 12.17 -10.71
CA LEU A 45 -8.08 12.28 -9.43
C LEU A 45 -7.98 11.00 -8.57
N HIS A 46 -7.98 9.84 -9.21
CA HIS A 46 -7.72 8.56 -8.53
C HIS A 46 -6.36 8.57 -7.81
N PHE A 47 -5.30 9.12 -8.41
CA PHE A 47 -3.98 9.14 -7.80
C PHE A 47 -3.91 10.13 -6.66
N GLU A 48 -4.51 11.31 -6.84
CA GLU A 48 -4.59 12.32 -5.79
C GLU A 48 -5.25 11.74 -4.54
N ALA A 49 -6.45 11.19 -4.69
CA ALA A 49 -7.24 10.75 -3.55
C ALA A 49 -6.79 9.40 -2.95
N CYS A 50 -6.37 8.44 -3.77
CA CYS A 50 -6.00 7.10 -3.27
C CYS A 50 -4.54 7.00 -2.80
N TYR A 51 -3.67 7.91 -3.22
CA TYR A 51 -2.24 7.82 -2.94
C TYR A 51 -1.74 9.04 -2.18
N TYR A 52 -1.81 10.24 -2.76
CA TYR A 52 -1.15 11.41 -2.19
C TYR A 52 -1.88 11.95 -0.96
N GLN A 53 -3.20 12.08 -1.02
CA GLN A 53 -4.02 12.45 0.14
C GLN A 53 -3.97 11.38 1.25
N ALA A 54 -3.83 10.10 0.89
CA ALA A 54 -3.65 9.03 1.87
C ALA A 54 -2.30 9.11 2.58
N ILE A 55 -1.22 9.46 1.86
CA ILE A 55 0.11 9.72 2.41
C ILE A 55 0.09 10.94 3.33
N GLU A 56 -0.51 12.05 2.87
CA GLU A 56 -0.62 13.29 3.65
C GLU A 56 -1.35 13.03 4.98
N ALA A 57 -2.51 12.37 4.90
CA ALA A 57 -3.28 12.03 6.09
C ALA A 57 -2.50 11.12 7.06
N ALA A 58 -1.72 10.18 6.55
CA ALA A 58 -0.89 9.33 7.40
C ALA A 58 0.21 10.13 8.11
N ILE A 59 0.83 11.11 7.43
CA ILE A 59 1.81 12.01 8.03
C ILE A 59 1.15 12.87 9.13
N GLU A 60 0.01 13.48 8.84
CA GLU A 60 -0.74 14.31 9.80
C GLU A 60 -1.16 13.51 11.05
N LEU A 61 -1.58 12.26 10.85
CA LEU A 61 -2.00 11.36 11.92
C LEU A 61 -0.82 10.62 12.58
N SER A 62 0.42 10.92 12.18
CA SER A 62 1.64 10.24 12.68
C SER A 62 1.59 8.72 12.55
N LEU A 63 0.98 8.22 11.47
CA LEU A 63 0.97 6.82 11.10
C LEU A 63 2.28 6.48 10.37
N SER A 64 2.84 5.30 10.66
CA SER A 64 4.14 4.89 10.12
C SER A 64 4.06 4.34 8.70
N LYS A 65 2.86 3.96 8.25
CA LYS A 65 2.68 3.19 7.01
C LYS A 65 1.37 3.51 6.32
N VAL A 66 1.43 3.53 4.98
CA VAL A 66 0.25 3.52 4.11
C VAL A 66 0.29 2.29 3.21
N GLU A 67 -0.79 1.51 3.23
CA GLU A 67 -1.00 0.41 2.30
C GLU A 67 -2.01 0.83 1.23
N ALA A 68 -1.48 1.12 0.05
CA ALA A 68 -2.22 1.52 -1.15
C ALA A 68 -3.08 0.39 -1.79
N GLY A 69 -3.36 -0.69 -1.06
CA GLY A 69 -4.07 -1.87 -1.55
C GLY A 69 -3.25 -2.76 -2.50
N ALA A 70 -3.91 -3.77 -3.08
CA ALA A 70 -3.29 -4.69 -4.04
C ALA A 70 -2.92 -4.00 -5.37
N GLN A 71 -2.14 -4.66 -6.22
CA GLN A 71 -1.60 -4.23 -7.53
C GLN A 71 -0.13 -3.75 -7.53
N GLY A 72 0.48 -3.79 -8.73
CA GLY A 72 1.92 -3.91 -8.93
C GLY A 72 2.75 -2.62 -9.05
N GLU A 73 3.86 -2.75 -9.77
CA GLU A 73 5.06 -1.88 -9.75
C GLU A 73 4.82 -0.40 -10.08
N HIS A 74 3.72 -0.07 -10.74
CA HIS A 74 3.37 1.31 -11.08
C HIS A 74 3.25 2.23 -9.84
N LYS A 75 3.06 1.68 -8.64
CA LYS A 75 3.01 2.46 -7.39
C LYS A 75 4.37 2.99 -6.95
N ILE A 76 5.48 2.44 -7.45
CA ILE A 76 6.84 2.88 -7.12
C ILE A 76 7.04 4.33 -7.52
N GLN A 77 6.64 4.70 -8.75
CA GLN A 77 6.70 6.08 -9.23
C GLN A 77 5.75 7.03 -8.48
N ARG A 78 4.84 6.49 -7.67
CA ARG A 78 3.87 7.24 -6.86
C ARG A 78 4.23 7.25 -5.38
N GLY A 79 5.42 6.77 -5.05
CA GLY A 79 6.01 6.83 -3.71
C GLY A 79 5.84 5.61 -2.83
N TYR A 80 5.33 4.50 -3.36
CA TYR A 80 5.22 3.24 -2.62
C TYR A 80 6.32 2.28 -3.03
N LEU A 81 7.35 2.16 -2.19
CA LEU A 81 8.37 1.14 -2.35
C LEU A 81 7.87 -0.23 -1.89
N PRO A 82 8.32 -1.32 -2.53
CA PRO A 82 7.95 -2.65 -2.10
C PRO A 82 8.59 -2.96 -0.74
N VAL A 83 7.77 -3.49 0.16
CA VAL A 83 8.20 -4.00 1.46
C VAL A 83 7.77 -5.46 1.57
N THR A 84 8.46 -6.23 2.41
CA THR A 84 8.06 -7.62 2.66
C THR A 84 6.75 -7.61 3.46
N THR A 85 5.72 -8.24 2.91
CA THR A 85 4.42 -8.43 3.58
C THR A 85 4.29 -9.89 4.00
N TYR A 86 3.81 -10.09 5.22
CA TYR A 86 3.67 -11.42 5.80
C TYR A 86 2.21 -11.86 5.77
N SER A 87 2.00 -13.17 5.63
CA SER A 87 0.69 -13.80 5.76
C SER A 87 0.81 -15.07 6.58
N CYS A 88 -0.24 -15.41 7.32
CA CYS A 88 -0.29 -16.60 8.14
C CYS A 88 -1.32 -17.56 7.56
N HIS A 89 -0.89 -18.80 7.32
CA HIS A 89 -1.71 -19.85 6.73
C HIS A 89 -1.65 -21.10 7.59
N TYR A 90 -2.81 -21.68 7.86
CA TYR A 90 -2.93 -22.95 8.56
C TYR A 90 -3.37 -24.04 7.58
N PHE A 91 -2.64 -25.15 7.56
CA PHE A 91 -2.91 -26.29 6.69
C PHE A 91 -3.15 -27.53 7.53
N SER A 92 -4.38 -28.07 7.47
CA SER A 92 -4.73 -29.31 8.18
C SER A 92 -4.11 -30.55 7.55
N ASP A 93 -3.90 -30.55 6.23
CA ASP A 93 -3.30 -31.67 5.50
C ASP A 93 -1.76 -31.53 5.45
N PRO A 94 -1.00 -32.47 6.04
CA PRO A 94 0.45 -32.39 6.06
C PRO A 94 1.11 -32.45 4.67
N GLY A 95 0.51 -33.17 3.72
CA GLY A 95 1.01 -33.27 2.35
C GLY A 95 0.92 -31.94 1.61
N PHE A 96 -0.20 -31.25 1.76
CA PHE A 96 -0.43 -29.91 1.22
C PHE A 96 0.49 -28.88 1.90
N ALA A 97 0.65 -28.95 3.22
CA ALA A 97 1.59 -28.10 3.95
C ALA A 97 3.02 -28.25 3.41
N ALA A 98 3.47 -29.49 3.17
CA ALA A 98 4.79 -29.76 2.60
C ALA A 98 4.93 -29.23 1.16
N ALA A 99 3.90 -29.39 0.32
CA ALA A 99 3.91 -28.87 -1.05
C ALA A 99 4.03 -27.34 -1.08
N ILE A 100 3.24 -26.63 -0.25
CA ILE A 100 3.31 -25.18 -0.12
C ILE A 100 4.65 -24.74 0.46
N GLY A 101 5.15 -25.40 1.51
CA GLY A 101 6.46 -25.07 2.11
C GLY A 101 7.62 -25.17 1.12
N ASN A 102 7.62 -26.22 0.27
CA ASN A 102 8.63 -26.39 -0.78
C ASN A 102 8.57 -25.28 -1.85
N PHE A 103 7.37 -24.82 -2.20
CA PHE A 103 7.18 -23.69 -3.10
C PHE A 103 7.67 -22.38 -2.47
N LEU A 104 7.24 -22.09 -1.24
CA LEU A 104 7.58 -20.87 -0.51
C LEU A 104 9.09 -20.71 -0.29
N ALA A 105 9.84 -21.81 -0.14
CA ALA A 105 11.30 -21.75 -0.06
C ALA A 105 11.94 -21.10 -1.30
N ARG A 106 11.40 -21.39 -2.50
CA ARG A 106 11.89 -20.81 -3.76
C ARG A 106 11.31 -19.42 -3.99
N GLU A 107 10.02 -19.25 -3.74
CA GLU A 107 9.32 -17.97 -3.91
C GLU A 107 9.91 -16.88 -3.00
N THR A 108 10.21 -17.20 -1.73
CA THR A 108 10.78 -16.23 -0.78
C THR A 108 12.10 -15.65 -1.30
N ALA A 109 12.96 -16.48 -1.89
CA ALA A 109 14.22 -16.02 -2.47
C ALA A 109 13.97 -15.11 -3.69
N GLN A 110 13.00 -15.47 -4.54
CA GLN A 110 12.60 -14.67 -5.70
C GLN A 110 12.00 -13.33 -5.29
N VAL A 111 11.08 -13.30 -4.33
CA VAL A 111 10.46 -12.08 -3.81
C VAL A 111 11.52 -11.16 -3.20
N LYS A 112 12.44 -11.68 -2.38
CA LYS A 112 13.55 -10.87 -1.84
C LYS A 112 14.41 -10.26 -2.94
N HIS A 113 14.70 -11.03 -4.00
CA HIS A 113 15.46 -10.52 -5.15
C HIS A 113 14.69 -9.42 -5.89
N VAL A 114 13.41 -9.62 -6.17
CA VAL A 114 12.55 -8.62 -6.84
C VAL A 114 12.45 -7.34 -6.02
N ILE A 115 12.23 -7.43 -4.70
CA ILE A 115 12.20 -6.27 -3.80
C ILE A 115 13.52 -5.48 -3.92
N LYS A 116 14.67 -6.17 -3.88
CA LYS A 116 15.97 -5.53 -4.02
C LYS A 116 16.10 -4.81 -5.37
N VAL A 117 15.77 -5.46 -6.48
CA VAL A 117 15.87 -4.86 -7.83
C VAL A 117 14.98 -3.63 -7.94
N LEU A 118 13.73 -3.71 -7.48
CA LEU A 118 12.79 -2.61 -7.53
C LEU A 118 13.25 -1.43 -6.67
N HIS A 119 13.81 -1.71 -5.49
CA HIS A 119 14.39 -0.70 -4.62
C HIS A 119 15.61 -0.02 -5.24
N ASP A 120 16.53 -0.79 -5.84
CA ASP A 120 17.71 -0.27 -6.54
C ASP A 120 17.34 0.60 -7.75
N SER A 121 16.19 0.34 -8.39
CA SER A 121 15.64 1.14 -9.49
C SER A 121 14.64 2.23 -9.05
N GLY A 122 14.43 2.39 -7.73
CA GLY A 122 13.43 3.28 -7.17
C GLY A 122 13.79 4.77 -7.34
N PRO A 123 12.81 5.68 -7.18
CA PRO A 123 13.03 7.12 -7.37
C PRO A 123 13.74 7.81 -6.19
N TYR A 124 14.10 7.08 -5.15
CA TYR A 124 14.64 7.61 -3.90
C TYR A 124 16.16 7.45 -3.83
N LYS A 125 16.82 8.40 -3.18
CA LYS A 125 18.27 8.35 -2.95
C LYS A 125 18.61 7.30 -1.89
N GLU A 126 19.75 6.65 -2.04
CA GLU A 126 20.18 5.59 -1.12
C GLU A 126 20.33 6.03 0.34
N ASP A 127 20.77 7.27 0.59
CA ASP A 127 20.95 7.82 1.93
C ASP A 127 19.62 7.92 2.68
N ILE A 128 18.58 8.42 2.01
CA ILE A 128 17.21 8.44 2.54
C ILE A 128 16.71 7.03 2.81
N LEU A 129 16.94 6.09 1.88
CA LEU A 129 16.48 4.71 2.06
C LEU A 129 17.15 4.01 3.24
N LYS A 130 18.41 4.33 3.54
CA LYS A 130 19.13 3.79 4.71
C LYS A 130 18.63 4.39 6.03
N GLU A 131 18.24 5.66 6.03
CA GLU A 131 17.67 6.34 7.20
C GLU A 131 16.32 5.74 7.61
N PHE A 132 15.48 5.43 6.63
CA PHE A 132 14.13 4.89 6.84
C PHE A 132 14.02 3.38 6.58
N ALA A 133 15.15 2.67 6.48
CA ALA A 133 15.14 1.22 6.32
C ALA A 133 14.47 0.59 7.55
N PRO A 134 13.48 -0.31 7.39
CA PRO A 134 12.95 -1.05 8.52
C PRO A 134 14.11 -1.78 9.21
N GLN A 135 14.22 -1.63 10.53
CA GLN A 135 15.18 -2.40 11.32
C GLN A 135 14.94 -3.89 11.00
N GLN A 136 16.00 -4.59 10.60
CA GLN A 136 15.91 -6.03 10.38
C GLN A 136 15.59 -6.69 11.73
N ASP A 137 14.40 -7.27 11.83
CA ASP A 137 14.06 -8.26 12.86
C ASP A 137 14.85 -9.56 12.65
#